data_AF-A0A1D3DV22-F1
#
_entry.id   AF-A0A1D3DV22-F1
#
_cell.length_a   1.000
_cell.length_b   1.000
_cell.length_c   1.000
_cell.angle_alpha   90.00
_cell.angle_beta   90.00
_cell.angle_gamma   90.00
#
_symmetry.space_group_name_H-M   'P 1'
#
loop_
_entity.id
_entity.type
_entity.pdbx_description
1 polymer ?
#
loop_
_entity_poly.entity_id
_entity_poly.type
_entity_poly.pdbx_seq_one_letter_code
_entity_poly.pdbx_strand_id
1 'polypeptide(L)'
;MNRAIRVVALATAALSLAALPTNAQAASTTGALMITHVRPNTAGADVRDGRQLNLNGEYFIIKNVTSRTVNTGGYVPDIASNTYGRALPAYSLPAGAKAYVHTGSGTNHRDRSGWHHIYRGYARHVLPNDGRSRNPDLRLKTPGSPDNNTSTGSISPCNWNLAADGTTYAC
;
A
#
# COMPACT_ATOMS: atom_id res chain seq x y z
N MET A 1 -67.73 -23.17 26.36
CA MET A 1 -68.20 -22.10 25.43
C MET A 1 -67.01 -21.20 25.13
N ASN A 2 -66.86 -20.87 23.85
CA ASN A 2 -65.63 -20.41 23.18
C ASN A 2 -65.18 -18.98 23.50
N ARG A 3 -63.92 -18.69 23.14
CA ARG A 3 -63.29 -17.43 22.62
C ARG A 3 -62.14 -16.93 23.52
N ALA A 4 -60.98 -16.48 23.03
CA ALA A 4 -60.40 -16.45 21.70
C ALA A 4 -58.88 -16.20 21.85
N ILE A 5 -58.11 -16.73 20.90
CA ILE A 5 -56.67 -16.55 20.73
C ILE A 5 -56.39 -15.16 20.14
N ARG A 6 -55.32 -14.48 20.60
CA ARG A 6 -54.58 -13.50 19.81
C ARG A 6 -53.08 -13.68 20.01
N VAL A 7 -52.47 -14.46 19.12
CA VAL A 7 -51.02 -14.51 18.94
C VAL A 7 -50.65 -13.32 18.05
N VAL A 8 -49.82 -12.40 18.57
CA VAL A 8 -49.18 -11.37 17.75
C VAL A 8 -47.81 -11.93 17.36
N ALA A 9 -47.68 -12.39 16.13
CA ALA A 9 -46.39 -12.76 15.55
C ALA A 9 -45.69 -11.48 15.07
N LEU A 10 -44.68 -11.03 15.80
CA LEU A 10 -43.75 -10.01 15.35
C LEU A 10 -42.76 -10.67 14.36
N ALA A 11 -42.94 -10.41 13.07
CA ALA A 11 -41.97 -10.76 12.05
C ALA A 11 -40.87 -9.68 12.03
N THR A 12 -39.73 -9.94 12.66
CA THR A 12 -38.52 -9.13 12.49
C THR A 12 -37.78 -9.58 11.23
N ALA A 13 -37.96 -8.82 10.15
CA ALA A 13 -37.12 -8.96 8.96
C ALA A 13 -35.71 -8.43 9.28
N ALA A 14 -34.76 -9.34 9.52
CA ALA A 14 -33.35 -8.99 9.63
C ALA A 14 -32.80 -8.71 8.22
N LEU A 15 -32.55 -7.43 7.90
CA LEU A 15 -31.76 -7.03 6.74
C LEU A 15 -30.31 -7.49 6.98
N SER A 16 -29.90 -8.58 6.33
CA SER A 16 -28.49 -8.95 6.25
C SER A 16 -27.77 -7.95 5.34
N LEU A 17 -26.97 -7.05 5.92
CA LEU A 17 -25.95 -6.31 5.17
C LEU A 17 -24.97 -7.33 4.59
N ALA A 18 -25.12 -7.64 3.31
CA ALA A 18 -24.10 -8.37 2.57
C ALA A 18 -22.84 -7.48 2.52
N ALA A 19 -21.84 -7.82 3.33
CA ALA A 19 -20.51 -7.26 3.19
C ALA A 19 -20.00 -7.62 1.79
N LEU A 20 -19.94 -6.64 0.90
CA LEU A 20 -19.33 -6.82 -0.41
C LEU A 20 -17.87 -7.25 -0.19
N PRO A 21 -17.39 -8.32 -0.85
CA PRO A 21 -15.99 -8.71 -0.76
C PRO A 21 -15.15 -7.53 -1.26
N THR A 22 -14.32 -6.99 -0.37
CA THR A 22 -13.24 -6.13 -0.82
C THR A 22 -12.33 -7.01 -1.67
N ASN A 23 -12.09 -6.59 -2.92
CA ASN A 23 -11.19 -7.30 -3.83
C ASN A 23 -9.77 -7.24 -3.28
N ALA A 24 -9.42 -8.12 -2.34
CA ALA A 24 -8.04 -8.38 -1.97
C ALA A 24 -7.42 -9.15 -3.14
N GLN A 25 -6.71 -8.44 -4.03
CA GLN A 25 -5.80 -9.14 -4.94
C GLN A 25 -4.72 -9.84 -4.12
N ALA A 26 -4.31 -11.02 -4.58
CA ALA A 26 -3.29 -11.80 -3.89
C ALA A 26 -1.89 -11.27 -4.22
N ALA A 27 -1.10 -11.02 -3.18
CA ALA A 27 0.25 -10.52 -3.34
C ALA A 27 1.06 -11.53 -4.13
N SER A 28 1.69 -11.07 -5.21
CA SER A 28 2.57 -11.89 -6.02
C SER A 28 3.91 -11.22 -6.23
N THR A 29 4.95 -12.04 -6.30
CA THR A 29 6.27 -11.59 -6.73
C THR A 29 6.98 -12.68 -7.53
N THR A 30 7.75 -12.26 -8.51
CA THR A 30 8.73 -13.11 -9.23
C THR A 30 10.16 -12.85 -8.74
N GLY A 31 10.34 -11.92 -7.79
CA GLY A 31 11.64 -11.48 -7.30
C GLY A 31 11.79 -11.63 -5.78
N ALA A 32 12.85 -11.03 -5.25
CA ALA A 32 13.21 -11.15 -3.83
C ALA A 32 12.32 -10.30 -2.90
N LEU A 33 11.72 -9.23 -3.43
CA LEU A 33 10.88 -8.30 -2.69
C LEU A 33 9.45 -8.33 -3.23
N MET A 34 8.48 -8.23 -2.33
CA MET A 34 7.05 -8.22 -2.65
C MET A 34 6.39 -7.01 -2.01
N ILE A 35 5.61 -6.24 -2.78
CA ILE A 35 4.71 -5.24 -2.21
C ILE A 35 3.53 -6.01 -1.61
N THR A 36 3.22 -5.73 -0.36
CA THR A 36 2.13 -6.40 0.37
C THR A 36 1.00 -5.47 0.74
N HIS A 37 1.31 -4.18 0.94
CA HIS A 37 0.32 -3.19 1.29
C HIS A 37 0.73 -1.83 0.74
N VAL A 38 -0.25 -0.94 0.63
CA VAL A 38 -0.06 0.43 0.19
C VAL A 38 -1.05 1.36 0.88
N ARG A 39 -0.58 2.55 1.24
CA ARG A 39 -1.38 3.65 1.77
C ARG A 39 -1.06 4.89 0.94
N PRO A 40 -1.82 5.12 -0.15
CA PRO A 40 -1.55 6.21 -1.07
C PRO A 40 -2.07 7.55 -0.58
N ASN A 41 -3.19 7.55 0.15
CA ASN A 41 -3.84 8.77 0.59
C ASN A 41 -3.79 8.87 2.12
N THR A 42 -3.02 9.84 2.60
CA THR A 42 -2.85 10.07 4.03
C THR A 42 -3.92 11.03 4.53
N ALA A 43 -4.67 10.64 5.56
CA ALA A 43 -5.63 11.54 6.21
C ALA A 43 -4.92 12.80 6.75
N GLY A 44 -5.50 13.97 6.50
CA GLY A 44 -4.94 15.26 6.93
C GLY A 44 -3.66 15.66 6.18
N ALA A 45 -3.51 15.25 4.91
CA ALA A 45 -2.45 15.71 4.02
C ALA A 45 -2.65 17.18 3.61
N ASP A 46 -2.61 18.09 4.58
CA ASP A 46 -2.77 19.52 4.35
C ASP A 46 -1.50 20.14 3.75
N VAL A 47 -1.65 21.32 3.15
CA VAL A 47 -0.54 22.19 2.75
C VAL A 47 -0.46 23.34 3.75
N ARG A 48 0.71 23.56 4.36
CA ARG A 48 1.01 24.79 5.13
C ARG A 48 2.20 25.48 4.52
N ASP A 49 2.08 26.79 4.29
CA ASP A 49 3.14 27.63 3.73
C ASP A 49 3.74 27.07 2.43
N GLY A 50 2.88 26.48 1.58
CA GLY A 50 3.29 25.84 0.32
C GLY A 50 3.96 24.47 0.47
N ARG A 51 4.09 23.93 1.69
CA ARG A 51 4.69 22.62 1.97
C ARG A 51 3.63 21.56 2.25
N GLN A 52 3.73 20.41 1.60
CA GLN A 52 2.89 19.25 1.91
C GLN A 52 3.26 18.65 3.26
N LEU A 53 2.24 18.37 4.06
CA LEU A 53 2.36 17.75 5.38
C LEU A 53 2.12 16.24 5.32
N ASN A 54 2.52 15.56 6.40
CA ASN A 54 2.26 14.13 6.64
C ASN A 54 2.73 13.18 5.52
N LEU A 55 3.81 13.52 4.82
CA LEU A 55 4.39 12.72 3.71
C LEU A 55 4.71 11.28 4.10
N ASN A 56 5.07 11.02 5.35
CA ASN A 56 5.41 9.67 5.82
C ASN A 56 4.17 8.83 6.18
N GLY A 57 2.98 9.44 6.22
CA GLY A 57 1.73 8.69 6.26
C GLY A 57 1.42 8.02 4.92
N GLU A 58 2.03 8.49 3.82
CA GLU A 58 1.99 7.84 2.51
C GLU A 58 3.14 6.83 2.47
N TYR A 59 2.80 5.56 2.25
CA TYR A 59 3.79 4.48 2.24
C TYR A 59 3.31 3.27 1.46
N PHE A 60 4.24 2.37 1.17
CA PHE A 60 3.93 0.98 0.84
C PHE A 60 4.79 0.04 1.69
N ILE A 61 4.33 -1.19 1.86
CA ILE A 61 5.04 -2.20 2.65
C ILE A 61 5.65 -3.22 1.71
N ILE A 62 6.97 -3.35 1.77
CA ILE A 62 7.69 -4.44 1.10
C ILE A 62 7.99 -5.58 2.09
N LYS A 63 7.96 -6.82 1.59
CA LYS A 63 8.41 -8.01 2.29
C LYS A 63 9.59 -8.63 1.54
N ASN A 64 10.65 -8.98 2.27
CA ASN A 64 11.65 -9.90 1.75
C ASN A 64 11.08 -11.33 1.81
N VAL A 65 10.80 -11.91 0.64
CA VAL A 65 10.21 -13.26 0.56
C VAL A 65 11.25 -14.38 0.50
N THR A 66 12.54 -14.02 0.57
CA THR A 66 13.65 -14.96 0.52
C THR A 66 14.11 -15.39 1.92
N SER A 67 14.96 -16.41 1.96
CA SER A 67 15.63 -16.91 3.18
C SER A 67 16.93 -16.18 3.52
N ARG A 68 17.29 -15.12 2.79
CA ARG A 68 18.53 -14.35 3.01
C ARG A 68 18.25 -12.85 3.11
N THR A 69 19.18 -12.10 3.68
CA THR A 69 19.11 -10.63 3.68
C THR A 69 19.15 -10.09 2.25
N VAL A 70 18.31 -9.11 1.95
CA VAL A 70 18.23 -8.43 0.64
C VAL A 70 18.55 -6.95 0.85
N ASN A 71 19.45 -6.41 0.04
CA ASN A 71 19.65 -4.97 -0.03
C ASN A 71 18.55 -4.36 -0.92
N THR A 72 17.78 -3.40 -0.40
CA THR A 72 16.70 -2.72 -1.14
C THR A 72 17.20 -1.70 -2.14
N GLY A 73 18.49 -1.35 -2.09
CA GLY A 73 19.10 -0.34 -2.95
C GLY A 73 18.89 -0.62 -4.43
N GLY A 74 18.46 0.40 -5.16
CA GLY A 74 18.30 0.32 -6.61
C GLY A 74 16.94 -0.20 -7.08
N TYR A 75 16.16 -0.90 -6.26
CA TYR A 75 14.80 -1.31 -6.65
C TYR A 75 13.94 -0.09 -6.92
N VAL A 76 13.11 -0.13 -7.96
CA VAL A 76 12.41 1.04 -8.50
C VAL A 76 10.91 0.89 -8.24
N PRO A 77 10.30 1.74 -7.39
CA PRO A 77 8.85 1.78 -7.22
C PRO A 77 8.22 2.56 -8.38
N ASP A 78 7.84 1.87 -9.46
CA ASP A 78 7.26 2.45 -10.67
C ASP A 78 5.77 2.73 -10.47
N ILE A 79 5.41 4.01 -10.50
CA ILE A 79 4.06 4.48 -10.19
C ILE A 79 3.33 4.71 -11.52
N ALA A 80 2.26 3.98 -11.80
CA ALA A 80 1.70 3.95 -13.16
C ALA A 80 1.14 5.28 -13.68
N SER A 81 0.91 6.27 -12.82
CA SER A 81 0.48 7.62 -13.20
C SER A 81 1.62 8.61 -13.46
N ASN A 82 2.86 8.32 -13.02
CA ASN A 82 3.96 9.28 -13.05
C ASN A 82 5.33 8.63 -12.84
N THR A 83 6.37 9.21 -13.44
CA THR A 83 7.77 8.81 -13.22
C THR A 83 8.32 9.46 -11.94
N TYR A 84 7.74 9.10 -10.80
CA TYR A 84 8.24 9.44 -9.45
C TYR A 84 8.73 8.20 -8.71
N GLY A 85 9.19 7.20 -9.44
CA GLY A 85 9.76 5.97 -8.95
C GLY A 85 11.26 6.05 -8.68
N ARG A 86 11.75 7.13 -8.05
CA ARG A 86 13.14 7.16 -7.54
C ARG A 86 13.46 5.84 -6.85
N ALA A 87 14.57 5.25 -7.26
CA ALA A 87 15.08 4.01 -6.71
C ALA A 87 15.19 4.08 -5.19
N LEU A 88 14.88 2.97 -4.53
CA LEU A 88 14.98 2.87 -3.09
C LEU A 88 16.43 3.06 -2.64
N PRO A 89 16.63 3.71 -1.47
CA PRO A 89 17.95 3.77 -0.86
C PRO A 89 18.41 2.37 -0.44
N ALA A 90 19.72 2.23 -0.24
CA ALA A 90 20.29 1.01 0.31
C ALA A 90 19.80 0.79 1.74
N TYR A 91 19.26 -0.41 1.99
CA TYR A 91 18.89 -0.88 3.32
C TYR A 91 18.92 -2.41 3.33
N SER A 92 19.54 -2.99 4.36
CA SER A 92 19.64 -4.44 4.52
C SER A 92 18.38 -4.97 5.19
N LEU A 93 17.45 -5.50 4.40
CA LEU A 93 16.20 -6.08 4.89
C LEU A 93 16.40 -7.60 5.16
N PRO A 94 16.31 -8.06 6.42
CA PRO A 94 16.51 -9.46 6.76
C PRO A 94 15.53 -10.41 6.05
N ALA A 95 15.86 -11.69 6.04
CA ALA A 95 14.98 -12.75 5.55
C ALA A 95 13.59 -12.67 6.21
N GLY A 96 12.52 -12.75 5.42
CA GLY A 96 11.13 -12.71 5.91
C GLY A 96 10.64 -11.36 6.46
N ALA A 97 11.52 -10.38 6.65
CA ALA A 97 11.19 -9.11 7.26
C ALA A 97 10.34 -8.21 6.34
N LYS A 98 9.60 -7.29 6.96
CA LYS A 98 8.80 -6.26 6.29
C LYS A 98 9.36 -4.88 6.58
N ALA A 99 9.28 -3.99 5.59
CA ALA A 99 9.63 -2.59 5.75
C ALA A 99 8.50 -1.67 5.28
N TYR A 100 8.19 -0.66 6.07
CA TYR A 100 7.50 0.52 5.60
C TYR A 100 8.45 1.32 4.70
N VAL A 101 8.02 1.59 3.49
CA VAL A 101 8.69 2.49 2.57
C VAL A 101 7.89 3.78 2.54
N HIS A 102 8.32 4.75 3.33
CA HIS A 102 7.70 6.07 3.46
C HIS A 102 8.08 6.97 2.28
N THR A 103 7.14 7.77 1.82
CA THR A 103 7.37 8.73 0.73
C THR A 103 8.34 9.85 1.13
N GLY A 104 8.14 10.44 2.31
CA GLY A 104 8.92 11.59 2.76
C GLY A 104 10.35 11.27 3.21
N SER A 105 10.97 12.27 3.84
CA SER A 105 12.32 12.18 4.41
C SER A 105 12.33 11.56 5.82
N GLY A 106 13.46 10.95 6.16
CA GLY A 106 13.75 10.34 7.46
C GLY A 106 15.02 9.50 7.40
N THR A 107 15.40 8.91 8.54
CA THR A 107 16.57 8.03 8.63
C THR A 107 16.12 6.58 8.59
N ASN A 108 16.68 5.77 7.69
CA ASN A 108 16.35 4.36 7.59
C ASN A 108 16.75 3.64 8.89
N HIS A 109 15.84 2.90 9.51
CA HIS A 109 16.10 2.26 10.79
C HIS A 109 15.19 1.05 11.01
N ARG A 110 15.50 0.27 12.05
CA ARG A 110 14.57 -0.71 12.63
C ARG A 110 14.08 -0.15 13.96
N ASP A 111 12.77 -0.13 14.15
CA ASP A 111 12.17 0.34 15.39
C ASP A 111 12.23 -0.73 16.50
N ARG A 112 11.74 -0.37 17.70
CA ARG A 112 11.72 -1.27 18.85
C ARG A 112 10.72 -2.42 18.70
N SER A 113 9.67 -2.22 17.89
CA SER A 113 8.66 -3.23 17.56
C SER A 113 9.12 -4.20 16.48
N GLY A 114 10.31 -3.98 15.92
CA GLY A 114 10.91 -4.83 14.88
C GLY A 114 10.48 -4.47 13.46
N TRP A 115 9.77 -3.36 13.26
CA TRP A 115 9.46 -2.83 11.94
C TRP A 115 10.67 -2.12 11.35
N HIS A 116 10.87 -2.33 10.07
CA HIS A 116 11.89 -1.63 9.31
C HIS A 116 11.25 -0.41 8.62
N HIS A 117 11.96 0.70 8.61
CA HIS A 117 11.52 1.96 8.02
C HIS A 117 12.55 2.43 7.01
N ILE A 118 12.08 2.69 5.80
CA ILE A 118 12.86 3.18 4.67
C ILE A 118 12.21 4.48 4.18
N TYR A 119 13.00 5.52 3.98
CA TYR A 119 12.51 6.85 3.58
C TYR A 119 13.03 7.22 2.21
N ARG A 120 12.12 7.64 1.32
CA ARG A 120 12.45 7.95 -0.09
C ARG A 120 12.88 9.40 -0.30
N GLY A 121 12.58 10.29 0.63
CA GLY A 121 13.06 11.67 0.63
C GLY A 121 12.28 12.63 -0.27
N TYR A 122 11.04 12.31 -0.63
CA TYR A 122 10.20 13.25 -1.38
C TYR A 122 9.72 14.41 -0.49
N ALA A 123 9.48 15.55 -1.15
CA ALA A 123 8.86 16.73 -0.54
C ALA A 123 7.36 16.87 -0.89
N ARG A 124 6.78 15.85 -1.55
CA ARG A 124 5.37 15.76 -1.96
C ARG A 124 4.90 14.32 -1.91
N HIS A 125 3.60 14.11 -1.78
CA HIS A 125 2.93 12.84 -2.02
C HIS A 125 3.12 12.43 -3.48
N VAL A 126 3.32 11.14 -3.73
CA VAL A 126 3.61 10.61 -5.07
C VAL A 126 2.77 9.41 -5.43
N LEU A 127 2.15 8.73 -4.46
CA LEU A 127 1.28 7.60 -4.76
C LEU A 127 -0.07 8.11 -5.31
N PRO A 128 -0.65 7.38 -6.27
CA PRO A 128 -1.94 7.76 -6.85
C PRO A 128 -3.06 7.89 -5.82
N ASN A 129 -3.60 9.10 -5.66
CA ASN A 129 -4.67 9.45 -4.73
C ASN A 129 -5.88 10.13 -5.41
N ASP A 130 -5.91 10.17 -6.74
CA ASP A 130 -6.88 10.93 -7.54
C ASP A 130 -8.19 10.20 -7.84
N GLY A 131 -8.45 9.09 -7.14
CA GLY A 131 -9.68 8.32 -7.28
C GLY A 131 -9.88 7.65 -8.65
N ARG A 132 -8.80 7.45 -9.42
CA ARG A 132 -8.86 6.72 -10.70
C ARG A 132 -8.26 5.33 -10.52
N SER A 133 -8.99 4.29 -10.93
CA SER A 133 -8.47 2.93 -10.98
C SER A 133 -7.40 2.79 -12.06
N ARG A 134 -6.31 2.07 -11.75
CA ARG A 134 -5.21 1.72 -12.66
C ARG A 134 -4.89 0.25 -12.50
N ASN A 135 -4.11 -0.30 -13.44
CA ASN A 135 -3.68 -1.69 -13.36
C ASN A 135 -2.25 -1.95 -13.88
N PRO A 136 -1.28 -2.26 -13.01
CA PRO A 136 -1.25 -1.94 -11.58
C PRO A 136 -1.15 -0.44 -11.28
N ASP A 137 -1.52 -0.04 -10.06
CA ASP A 137 -1.29 1.31 -9.55
C ASP A 137 0.20 1.54 -9.18
N LEU A 138 0.86 0.52 -8.64
CA LEU A 138 2.29 0.52 -8.28
C LEU A 138 2.96 -0.78 -8.71
N ARG A 139 4.21 -0.69 -9.15
CA ARG A 139 5.10 -1.84 -9.36
C ARG A 139 6.38 -1.66 -8.58
N LEU A 140 6.96 -2.74 -8.10
CA LEU A 140 8.36 -2.79 -7.73
C LEU A 140 9.13 -3.45 -8.87
N LYS A 141 10.17 -2.78 -9.37
CA LYS A 141 11.06 -3.29 -10.41
C LYS A 141 12.45 -3.60 -9.85
N THR A 142 13.17 -4.47 -10.54
CA THR A 142 14.56 -4.81 -10.21
C THR A 142 15.50 -3.60 -10.34
N PRO A 143 16.65 -3.61 -9.64
CA PRO A 143 17.69 -2.61 -9.84
C PRO A 143 18.10 -2.44 -11.30
N GLY A 144 18.25 -1.17 -11.72
CA GLY A 144 18.60 -0.80 -13.10
C GLY A 144 17.40 -0.73 -14.06
N SER A 145 16.21 -1.13 -13.63
CA SER A 145 15.00 -0.96 -14.46
C SER A 145 14.61 0.52 -14.58
N PRO A 146 14.08 0.95 -15.73
CA PRO A 146 13.59 2.32 -15.89
C PRO A 146 12.27 2.55 -15.15
N ASP A 147 12.13 3.74 -14.56
CA ASP A 147 10.87 4.31 -14.07
C ASP A 147 10.16 4.99 -15.25
N ASN A 148 9.36 4.21 -15.97
CA ASN A 148 8.79 4.59 -17.27
C ASN A 148 7.36 4.08 -17.46
N ASN A 149 6.70 3.66 -16.38
CA ASN A 149 5.33 3.14 -16.33
C ASN A 149 5.10 1.85 -17.14
N THR A 150 6.13 1.28 -17.77
CA THR A 150 6.05 -0.01 -18.46
C THR A 150 6.20 -1.18 -17.48
N SER A 151 5.72 -2.36 -17.84
CA SER A 151 5.88 -3.57 -17.01
C SER A 151 7.30 -4.14 -17.01
N THR A 152 8.20 -3.68 -17.89
CA THR A 152 9.56 -4.22 -18.01
C THR A 152 10.32 -4.15 -16.69
N GLY A 153 10.90 -5.29 -16.28
CA GLY A 153 11.66 -5.41 -15.04
C GLY A 153 10.82 -5.48 -13.76
N SER A 154 9.49 -5.48 -13.88
CA SER A 154 8.59 -5.56 -12.72
C SER A 154 8.65 -6.95 -12.07
N ILE A 155 8.77 -6.94 -10.75
CA ILE A 155 8.77 -8.16 -9.93
C ILE A 155 7.54 -8.27 -9.06
N SER A 156 6.90 -7.16 -8.68
CA SER A 156 5.73 -7.20 -7.80
C SER A 156 4.77 -6.05 -8.13
N PRO A 157 3.53 -6.33 -8.57
CA PRO A 157 2.50 -5.34 -8.78
C PRO A 157 1.65 -5.13 -7.51
N CYS A 158 1.02 -3.97 -7.39
CA CYS A 158 -0.04 -3.71 -6.43
C CYS A 158 -1.14 -2.84 -7.05
N ASN A 159 -2.38 -3.16 -6.69
CA ASN A 159 -3.61 -2.48 -7.12
C ASN A 159 -4.41 -2.09 -5.90
N TRP A 160 -4.98 -0.88 -5.90
CA TRP A 160 -5.89 -0.44 -4.84
C TRP A 160 -7.10 0.33 -5.35
N ASN A 161 -7.22 0.55 -6.66
CA ASN A 161 -8.36 1.23 -7.28
C ASN A 161 -8.58 2.64 -6.69
N LEU A 162 -9.77 2.88 -6.13
CA LEU A 162 -10.14 4.17 -5.56
C LEU A 162 -9.49 4.33 -4.18
N ALA A 163 -8.46 5.18 -4.12
CA ALA A 163 -7.83 5.59 -2.87
C ALA A 163 -8.82 6.38 -1.98
N ALA A 164 -8.99 5.94 -0.75
CA ALA A 164 -9.77 6.56 0.30
C ALA A 164 -8.84 7.09 1.40
N ASP A 165 -9.26 8.18 2.03
CA ASP A 165 -8.48 8.88 3.05
C ASP A 165 -8.06 7.93 4.18
N GLY A 166 -6.77 7.91 4.47
CA GLY A 166 -6.22 7.17 5.58
C GLY A 166 -6.30 5.65 5.45
N THR A 167 -6.69 5.11 4.30
CA THR A 167 -6.91 3.68 4.11
C THR A 167 -5.65 2.96 3.63
N THR A 168 -5.34 1.83 4.24
CA THR A 168 -4.28 0.91 3.78
C THR A 168 -4.91 -0.26 3.04
N TYR A 169 -4.43 -0.53 1.85
CA TYR A 169 -4.89 -1.58 0.96
C TYR A 169 -3.91 -2.74 0.98
N ALA A 170 -4.45 -3.96 1.01
CA ALA A 170 -3.67 -5.16 0.76
C ALA A 170 -3.40 -5.28 -0.74
N CYS A 171 -2.17 -5.64 -1.04
CA CYS A 171 -1.75 -6.21 -2.30
C CYS A 171 -1.60 -7.71 -2.07
#